data_AF-A0A2S5TCQ5-F1
#
_entry.id   AF-A0A2S5TCQ5-F1
#
_cell.length_a   1.000
_cell.length_b   1.000
_cell.length_c   1.000
_cell.angle_alpha   90.00
_cell.angle_beta   90.00
_cell.angle_gamma   90.00
#
_symmetry.space_group_name_H-M   'P 1'
#
loop_
_entity.id
_entity.type
_entity.pdbx_description
1 polymer ?
#
loop_
_entity_poly.entity_id
_entity_poly.type
_entity_poly.pdbx_seq_one_letter_code
_entity_poly.pdbx_strand_id
1 'polypeptide(L)'
;MRRSSRDKVPCSVCGEPRLVFGRAAKGNPVCRPCIDHLNVEEAVACRKRAWFQQVQDLVQACCTQIDQGWVRLMFSHFVARELERQDARLVVRRLPRHLRFFQVLDTTFANCLDVTATGLLSRCDAQMLKHSRVYLEFLKEIGYTVPSREAIADLRVTRSADRLLAQRQDHRSYAVLLAYHAELNRRHLRSRTIHRLITIAFEFLQYLHDRDPCEELIDTYVRQMPTHRIGLGAFTEFLQGGRRAI
;
A
#
# COMPACT_ATOMS: atom_id res chain seq x y z
N MET A 1 -47.94 36.14 15.88
CA MET A 1 -47.73 35.10 14.84
C MET A 1 -46.28 34.60 14.89
N ARG A 2 -46.05 33.38 15.39
CA ARG A 2 -44.73 32.73 15.42
C ARG A 2 -44.36 32.30 14.00
N ARG A 3 -43.32 32.91 13.40
CA ARG A 3 -42.80 32.48 12.08
C ARG A 3 -42.13 31.12 12.24
N SER A 4 -42.54 30.15 11.43
CA SER A 4 -42.02 28.79 11.42
C SER A 4 -40.50 28.77 11.29
N SER A 5 -39.87 27.82 11.98
CA SER A 5 -38.50 27.37 11.75
C SER A 5 -38.33 26.91 10.30
N ARG A 6 -38.11 27.85 9.39
CA ARG A 6 -37.76 27.54 8.01
C ARG A 6 -36.38 26.89 8.01
N ASP A 7 -36.30 25.69 7.45
CA ASP A 7 -35.06 24.93 7.28
C ASP A 7 -33.97 25.85 6.71
N LYS A 8 -32.92 26.06 7.50
CA LYS A 8 -31.75 26.81 7.08
C LYS A 8 -30.98 25.93 6.10
N VAL A 9 -30.96 26.32 4.84
CA VAL A 9 -30.23 25.59 3.77
C VAL A 9 -28.87 26.28 3.58
N PRO A 10 -27.76 25.53 3.41
CA PRO A 10 -26.46 26.13 3.17
C PRO A 10 -26.48 27.01 1.92
N CYS A 11 -26.09 28.27 2.09
CA CYS A 11 -26.01 29.23 0.99
C CYS A 11 -24.99 28.75 -0.05
N SER A 12 -25.39 28.72 -1.31
CA SER A 12 -24.51 28.38 -2.43
C SER A 12 -23.47 29.45 -2.75
N VAL A 13 -23.41 30.59 -2.03
CA VAL A 13 -22.37 31.64 -2.14
C VAL A 13 -21.53 31.86 -0.85
N CYS A 14 -22.01 31.55 0.37
CA CYS A 14 -21.15 31.56 1.57
C CYS A 14 -21.06 30.24 2.34
N GLY A 15 -21.86 29.23 2.03
CA GLY A 15 -21.85 27.91 2.69
C GLY A 15 -22.60 27.88 4.02
N GLU A 16 -22.79 29.04 4.64
CA GLU A 16 -23.50 29.17 5.93
C GLU A 16 -24.97 28.73 5.84
N PRO A 17 -25.48 27.98 6.84
CA PRO A 17 -26.89 27.61 6.92
C PRO A 17 -27.74 28.85 7.23
N ARG A 18 -28.40 29.39 6.22
CA ARG A 18 -29.16 30.64 6.31
C ARG A 18 -30.53 30.50 5.64
N LEU A 19 -31.40 31.49 5.87
CA LEU A 19 -32.65 31.59 5.14
C LEU A 19 -32.35 31.89 3.66
N VAL A 20 -32.93 31.07 2.79
CA VAL A 20 -32.83 31.23 1.34
C VAL A 20 -33.56 32.51 0.94
N PHE A 21 -32.86 33.39 0.25
CA PHE A 21 -33.36 34.71 -0.14
C PHE A 21 -33.46 34.88 -1.66
N GLY A 22 -32.73 34.07 -2.42
CA GLY A 22 -32.86 33.94 -3.87
C GLY A 22 -32.17 32.68 -4.38
N ARG A 23 -32.09 32.53 -5.69
CA ARG A 23 -31.40 31.40 -6.34
C ARG A 23 -30.40 31.92 -7.38
N ALA A 24 -29.23 31.28 -7.46
CA ALA A 24 -28.27 31.53 -8.54
C ALA A 24 -28.83 31.04 -9.88
N ALA A 25 -28.20 31.39 -11.01
CA ALA A 25 -28.63 30.99 -12.36
C ALA A 25 -28.84 29.47 -12.56
N LYS A 26 -28.18 28.64 -11.76
CA LYS A 26 -28.33 27.16 -11.76
C LYS A 26 -29.36 26.64 -10.74
N GLY A 27 -30.19 27.50 -10.16
CA GLY A 27 -31.23 27.14 -9.20
C GLY A 27 -30.78 26.93 -7.74
N ASN A 28 -29.48 27.10 -7.45
CA ASN A 28 -28.90 26.89 -6.12
C ASN A 28 -29.28 28.03 -5.14
N PRO A 29 -29.59 27.73 -3.86
CA PRO A 29 -30.07 28.72 -2.89
C PRO A 29 -28.99 29.75 -2.52
N VAL A 30 -29.33 31.03 -2.41
CA VAL A 30 -28.42 32.11 -2.02
C VAL A 30 -29.04 32.91 -0.87
N CYS A 31 -28.23 33.27 0.13
CA CYS A 31 -28.67 34.09 1.25
C CYS A 31 -28.64 35.58 0.92
N ARG A 32 -29.41 36.38 1.66
CA ARG A 32 -29.58 37.82 1.42
C ARG A 32 -28.26 38.61 1.33
N PRO A 33 -27.30 38.46 2.25
CA PRO A 33 -26.03 39.20 2.17
C PRO A 33 -25.23 38.91 0.88
N CYS A 34 -25.33 37.69 0.36
CA CYS A 34 -24.62 37.30 -0.86
C CYS A 34 -25.33 37.75 -2.14
N ILE A 35 -26.63 38.07 -2.06
CA ILE A 35 -27.38 38.70 -3.16
C ILE A 35 -27.15 40.22 -3.16
N ASP A 36 -27.03 40.82 -1.98
CA ASP A 36 -26.86 42.27 -1.86
C ASP A 36 -25.42 42.71 -2.20
N HIS A 37 -24.43 41.81 -2.14
CA HIS A 37 -23.02 42.05 -2.48
C HIS A 37 -22.57 41.40 -3.79
N LEU A 38 -23.41 41.37 -4.84
CA LEU A 38 -23.09 40.73 -6.12
C LEU A 38 -21.96 41.45 -6.90
N ASN A 39 -20.72 41.28 -6.46
CA ASN A 39 -19.68 40.81 -7.37
C ASN A 39 -19.58 39.30 -7.16
N VAL A 40 -20.41 38.55 -7.87
CA VAL A 40 -20.39 37.06 -7.87
C VAL A 40 -18.97 36.55 -8.06
N GLU A 41 -18.18 37.25 -8.88
CA GLU A 41 -16.78 36.94 -9.16
C GLU A 41 -15.87 37.10 -7.93
N GLU A 42 -16.03 38.16 -7.14
CA GLU A 42 -15.29 38.36 -5.89
C GLU A 42 -15.67 37.31 -4.84
N ALA A 43 -16.97 36.98 -4.73
CA ALA A 43 -17.43 35.95 -3.80
C ALA A 43 -16.92 34.55 -4.21
N VAL A 44 -16.86 34.25 -5.51
CA VAL A 44 -16.26 33.02 -6.05
C VAL A 44 -14.75 33.00 -5.83
N ALA A 45 -14.05 34.11 -6.04
CA ALA A 45 -12.61 34.23 -5.80
C ALA A 45 -12.27 34.07 -4.30
N CYS A 46 -13.05 34.67 -3.41
CA CYS A 46 -12.91 34.54 -1.96
C CYS A 46 -13.09 33.08 -1.51
N ARG A 47 -14.11 32.39 -2.02
CA ARG A 47 -14.28 30.95 -1.79
C ARG A 47 -13.15 30.10 -2.29
N LYS A 48 -12.63 30.39 -3.49
CA LYS A 48 -11.47 29.68 -4.03
C LYS A 48 -10.26 29.86 -3.10
N ARG A 49 -9.97 31.09 -2.66
CA ARG A 49 -8.89 31.37 -1.69
C ARG A 49 -9.08 30.65 -0.36
N ALA A 50 -10.28 30.73 0.23
CA ALA A 50 -10.58 30.05 1.50
C ALA A 50 -10.46 28.52 1.38
N TRP A 51 -10.90 27.96 0.26
CA TRP A 51 -10.70 26.54 -0.03
C TRP A 51 -9.22 26.17 -0.18
N PHE A 52 -8.44 26.95 -0.93
CA PHE A 52 -7.00 26.73 -1.06
C PHE A 52 -6.28 26.79 0.29
N GLN A 53 -6.64 27.76 1.14
CA GLN A 53 -6.11 27.86 2.50
C GLN A 53 -6.46 26.61 3.32
N GLN A 54 -7.72 26.17 3.27
CA GLN A 54 -8.14 24.95 3.97
C GLN A 54 -7.36 23.71 3.50
N VAL A 55 -7.07 23.59 2.20
CA VAL A 55 -6.23 22.51 1.68
C VAL A 55 -4.81 22.61 2.21
N GLN A 56 -4.21 23.80 2.23
CA GLN A 56 -2.88 24.02 2.79
C GLN A 56 -2.82 23.67 4.28
N ASP A 57 -3.81 24.08 5.06
CA ASP A 57 -3.90 23.78 6.49
C ASP A 57 -4.00 22.26 6.74
N LEU A 58 -4.77 21.55 5.92
CA LEU A 58 -4.86 20.09 5.97
C LEU A 58 -3.53 19.41 5.62
N VAL A 59 -2.84 19.89 4.59
CA VAL A 59 -1.52 19.36 4.22
C VAL A 59 -0.52 19.61 5.35
N GLN A 60 -0.53 20.79 5.94
CA GLN A 60 0.35 21.13 7.06
C GLN A 60 0.07 20.24 8.28
N ALA A 61 -1.20 20.02 8.62
CA ALA A 61 -1.62 19.11 9.69
C ALA A 61 -1.26 17.64 9.42
N CYS A 62 -1.15 17.23 8.15
CA CYS A 62 -0.60 15.93 7.80
C CYS A 62 0.94 15.90 7.92
N CYS A 63 1.63 16.98 7.56
CA CYS A 63 3.09 17.08 7.65
C CYS A 63 3.59 16.99 9.10
N THR A 64 2.81 17.47 10.08
CA THR A 64 3.18 17.33 11.51
C THR A 64 3.17 15.89 12.02
N GLN A 65 2.62 14.94 11.25
CA GLN A 65 2.59 13.51 11.58
C GLN A 65 3.74 12.71 10.96
N ILE A 66 4.74 13.40 10.41
CA ILE A 66 5.93 12.84 9.79
C ILE A 66 7.14 13.44 10.50
N ASP A 67 7.99 12.61 11.09
CA ASP A 67 9.07 13.06 11.96
C ASP A 67 10.28 13.56 11.16
N GLN A 68 10.63 12.87 10.08
CA GLN A 68 11.80 13.19 9.26
C GLN A 68 11.51 14.37 8.33
N GLY A 69 12.35 15.42 8.43
CA GLY A 69 12.18 16.64 7.64
C GLY A 69 12.21 16.41 6.12
N TRP A 70 13.06 15.50 5.64
CA TRP A 70 13.14 15.17 4.22
C TRP A 70 11.88 14.43 3.71
N VAL A 71 11.26 13.58 4.54
CA VAL A 71 10.01 12.89 4.20
C VAL A 71 8.85 13.88 4.18
N ARG A 72 8.81 14.84 5.11
CA ARG A 72 7.85 15.96 5.10
C ARG A 72 7.92 16.73 3.79
N LEU A 73 9.12 17.14 3.37
CA LEU A 73 9.33 17.84 2.11
C LEU A 73 8.86 17.02 0.91
N MET A 74 9.18 15.73 0.88
CA MET A 74 8.71 14.84 -0.18
C MET A 74 7.18 14.71 -0.23
N PHE A 75 6.52 14.60 0.93
CA PHE A 75 5.07 14.56 1.01
C PHE A 75 4.43 15.87 0.52
N SER A 76 4.96 17.03 0.95
CA SER A 76 4.48 18.33 0.47
C SER A 76 4.62 18.49 -1.04
N HIS A 77 5.78 18.11 -1.60
CA HIS A 77 6.01 18.12 -3.05
C HIS A 77 5.06 17.17 -3.80
N PHE A 78 4.83 15.99 -3.25
CA PHE A 78 3.89 15.03 -3.80
C PHE A 78 2.46 15.60 -3.87
N VAL A 79 1.98 16.19 -2.77
CA VAL A 79 0.62 16.75 -2.73
C VAL A 79 0.46 17.95 -3.66
N ALA A 80 1.46 18.85 -3.71
CA ALA A 80 1.45 19.99 -4.63
C ALA A 80 1.28 19.52 -6.09
N ARG A 81 2.05 18.51 -6.48
CA ARG A 81 1.95 17.91 -7.82
C ARG A 81 0.61 17.24 -8.09
N GLU A 82 0.04 16.53 -7.12
CA GLU A 82 -1.28 15.91 -7.31
C GLU A 82 -2.38 16.98 -7.44
N LEU A 83 -2.26 18.12 -6.76
CA LEU A 83 -3.16 19.27 -6.90
C LEU A 83 -3.06 19.94 -8.28
N GLU A 84 -1.90 19.90 -8.93
CA GLU A 84 -1.73 20.36 -10.32
C GLU A 84 -2.40 19.43 -11.33
N ARG A 85 -2.49 18.13 -11.01
CA ARG A 85 -2.95 17.09 -11.96
C ARG A 85 -4.41 16.70 -11.81
N GLN A 86 -4.97 16.86 -10.61
CA GLN A 86 -6.29 16.31 -10.26
C GLN A 86 -7.14 17.36 -9.55
N ASP A 87 -8.46 17.11 -9.50
CA ASP A 87 -9.38 17.93 -8.73
C ASP A 87 -8.98 17.94 -7.24
N ALA A 88 -8.86 19.13 -6.66
CA ALA A 88 -8.41 19.32 -5.28
C ALA A 88 -9.24 18.52 -4.25
N ARG A 89 -10.55 18.32 -4.48
CA ARG A 89 -11.40 17.52 -3.59
C ARG A 89 -11.01 16.05 -3.62
N LEU A 90 -10.61 15.53 -4.78
CA LEU A 90 -10.12 14.14 -4.90
C LEU A 90 -8.79 13.97 -4.17
N VAL A 91 -7.89 14.93 -4.29
CA VAL A 91 -6.60 14.92 -3.59
C VAL A 91 -6.81 14.96 -2.07
N VAL A 92 -7.63 15.89 -1.58
CA VAL A 92 -7.98 15.99 -0.14
C VAL A 92 -8.60 14.70 0.37
N ARG A 93 -9.56 14.11 -0.37
CA ARG A 93 -10.17 12.84 0.01
C ARG A 93 -9.16 11.68 0.09
N ARG A 94 -8.10 11.71 -0.72
CA ARG A 94 -7.05 10.70 -0.75
C ARG A 94 -5.86 11.03 0.17
N LEU A 95 -5.82 12.23 0.76
CA LEU A 95 -4.71 12.70 1.58
C LEU A 95 -4.33 11.74 2.71
N PRO A 96 -5.26 11.14 3.49
CA PRO A 96 -4.90 10.18 4.53
C PRO A 96 -4.19 8.93 3.99
N ARG A 97 -4.55 8.52 2.77
CA ARG A 97 -3.93 7.38 2.10
C ARG A 97 -2.50 7.72 1.66
N HIS A 98 -2.31 8.92 1.14
CA HIS A 98 -0.99 9.41 0.76
C HIS A 98 -0.10 9.55 2.00
N LEU A 99 -0.60 10.18 3.06
CA LEU A 99 0.11 10.31 4.34
C LEU A 99 0.62 8.96 4.87
N ARG A 100 -0.22 7.91 4.86
CA ARG A 100 0.19 6.57 5.31
C ARG A 100 1.40 6.02 4.54
N PHE A 101 1.52 6.31 3.25
CA PHE A 101 2.70 5.91 2.48
C PHE A 101 3.96 6.61 2.99
N PHE A 102 3.90 7.92 3.18
CA PHE A 102 5.04 8.70 3.66
C PHE A 102 5.39 8.38 5.12
N GLN A 103 4.43 8.06 5.98
CA GLN A 103 4.71 7.56 7.34
C GLN A 103 5.45 6.21 7.34
N VAL A 104 5.16 5.33 6.37
CA VAL A 104 5.94 4.10 6.21
C VAL A 104 7.36 4.40 5.74
N LEU A 105 7.56 5.40 4.88
CA LEU A 105 8.92 5.85 4.53
C LEU A 105 9.64 6.42 5.76
N ASP A 106 8.96 7.28 6.50
CA ASP A 106 9.45 7.94 7.71
C ASP A 106 9.99 6.92 8.72
N THR A 107 9.19 5.92 9.03
CA THR A 107 9.55 4.84 9.96
C THR A 107 10.56 3.84 9.37
N THR A 108 10.46 3.52 8.09
CA THR A 108 11.35 2.55 7.44
C THR A 108 12.77 3.08 7.32
N PHE A 109 12.91 4.36 6.99
CA PHE A 109 14.19 4.98 6.66
C PHE A 109 14.68 5.95 7.72
N ALA A 110 14.04 6.01 8.90
CA ALA A 110 14.44 6.87 10.01
C ALA A 110 15.94 6.81 10.33
N ASN A 111 16.57 5.64 10.16
CA ASN A 111 17.98 5.38 10.48
C ASN A 111 18.83 4.98 9.26
N CYS A 112 18.27 5.05 8.04
CA CYS A 112 18.98 4.64 6.84
C CYS A 112 19.51 5.89 6.11
N LEU A 113 20.83 5.96 5.94
CA LEU A 113 21.49 7.03 5.17
C LEU A 113 21.11 7.00 3.68
N ASP A 114 20.67 5.84 3.17
CA ASP A 114 20.24 5.67 1.78
C ASP A 114 18.84 5.04 1.68
N VAL A 115 17.93 5.75 1.01
CA VAL A 115 16.62 5.22 0.61
C VAL A 115 16.81 4.38 -0.65
N THR A 116 17.09 3.08 -0.45
CA THR A 116 17.24 2.15 -1.58
C THR A 116 15.89 1.63 -2.07
N ALA A 117 15.81 1.35 -3.37
CA ALA A 117 14.71 0.61 -4.01
C ALA A 117 14.32 -0.66 -3.23
N THR A 118 15.33 -1.43 -2.84
CA THR A 118 15.19 -2.68 -2.09
C THR A 118 14.66 -2.41 -0.69
N GLY A 119 15.13 -1.36 0.00
CA GLY A 119 14.57 -0.94 1.29
C GLY A 119 13.09 -0.58 1.21
N LEU A 120 12.72 0.17 0.16
CA LEU A 120 11.36 0.66 -0.10
C LEU A 120 10.42 -0.53 -0.33
N LEU A 121 10.86 -1.45 -1.17
CA LEU A 121 10.12 -2.66 -1.48
C LEU A 121 10.15 -3.70 -0.35
N SER A 122 11.17 -3.71 0.52
CA SER A 122 11.29 -4.66 1.64
C SER A 122 10.39 -4.31 2.81
N ARG A 123 9.89 -3.07 2.92
CA ARG A 123 9.01 -2.64 4.04
C ARG A 123 7.61 -2.14 3.63
N CYS A 124 7.38 -1.74 2.38
CA CYS A 124 6.03 -1.40 1.91
C CYS A 124 5.25 -2.67 1.50
N ASP A 125 4.02 -2.86 1.98
CA ASP A 125 3.20 -4.04 1.63
C ASP A 125 2.72 -4.04 0.16
N ALA A 126 2.28 -5.19 -0.35
CA ALA A 126 1.84 -5.35 -1.75
C ALA A 126 0.60 -4.51 -2.12
N GLN A 127 -0.22 -4.11 -1.14
CA GLN A 127 -1.45 -3.34 -1.33
C GLN A 127 -1.17 -1.83 -1.38
N MET A 128 -0.19 -1.36 -0.60
CA MET A 128 0.46 -0.06 -0.73
C MET A 128 1.17 0.04 -2.08
N LEU A 129 1.80 -1.05 -2.52
CA LEU A 129 2.44 -1.13 -3.84
C LEU A 129 1.45 -1.16 -5.01
N LYS A 130 0.14 -1.41 -4.83
CA LYS A 130 -0.82 -1.22 -5.94
C LYS A 130 -1.02 0.25 -6.30
N HIS A 131 -0.76 1.15 -5.34
CA HIS A 131 -0.73 2.61 -5.53
C HIS A 131 0.69 3.11 -5.81
N SER A 132 1.65 2.19 -5.93
CA SER A 132 3.04 2.50 -6.22
C SER A 132 3.21 3.25 -7.51
N ARG A 133 2.39 3.08 -8.55
CA ARG A 133 2.65 3.75 -9.83
C ARG A 133 2.81 5.27 -9.66
N VAL A 134 1.90 5.91 -8.92
CA VAL A 134 1.96 7.37 -8.69
C VAL A 134 3.17 7.73 -7.82
N TYR A 135 3.46 6.94 -6.78
CA TYR A 135 4.61 7.18 -5.90
C TYR A 135 5.96 6.85 -6.55
N LEU A 136 6.04 5.83 -7.40
CA LEU A 136 7.24 5.41 -8.12
C LEU A 136 7.52 6.35 -9.27
N GLU A 137 6.50 6.83 -9.98
CA GLU A 137 6.66 7.93 -10.94
C GLU A 137 7.20 9.18 -10.24
N PHE A 138 6.68 9.51 -9.05
CA PHE A 138 7.23 10.59 -8.22
C PHE A 138 8.68 10.35 -7.80
N LEU A 139 8.98 9.20 -7.18
CA LEU A 139 10.33 8.83 -6.75
C LEU A 139 11.33 8.86 -7.92
N LYS A 140 10.94 8.35 -9.10
CA LYS A 140 11.78 8.37 -10.31
C LYS A 140 12.09 9.80 -10.75
N GLU A 141 11.09 10.69 -10.74
CA GLU A 141 11.27 12.09 -11.15
C GLU A 141 12.18 12.87 -10.20
N ILE A 142 12.13 12.57 -8.90
CA ILE A 142 13.03 13.20 -7.91
C ILE A 142 14.37 12.46 -7.78
N GLY A 143 14.71 11.56 -8.72
CA GLY A 143 16.04 10.95 -8.86
C GLY A 143 16.26 9.63 -8.13
N TYR A 144 15.25 9.02 -7.49
CA TYR A 144 15.40 7.70 -6.87
C TYR A 144 15.38 6.58 -7.91
N THR A 145 16.25 5.59 -7.70
CA THR A 145 16.26 4.38 -8.50
C THR A 145 15.00 3.56 -8.22
N VAL A 146 14.14 3.41 -9.22
CA VAL A 146 12.90 2.62 -9.11
C VAL A 146 13.15 1.21 -9.64
N PRO A 147 12.85 0.16 -8.84
CA PRO A 147 12.99 -1.22 -9.28
C PRO A 147 12.02 -1.54 -10.41
N SER A 148 12.44 -2.40 -11.35
CA SER A 148 11.62 -2.79 -12.50
C SER A 148 10.33 -3.49 -12.05
N ARG A 149 9.32 -3.54 -12.93
CA ARG A 149 8.06 -4.28 -12.64
C ARG A 149 8.32 -5.74 -12.30
N GLU A 150 9.30 -6.35 -12.95
CA GLU A 150 9.73 -7.72 -12.71
C GLU A 150 10.37 -7.85 -11.32
N ALA A 151 11.29 -6.93 -10.96
CA ALA A 151 11.89 -6.91 -9.63
C ALA A 151 10.85 -6.72 -8.50
N ILE A 152 9.83 -5.88 -8.71
CA ILE A 152 8.71 -5.72 -7.76
C ILE A 152 7.92 -7.03 -7.61
N ALA A 153 7.62 -7.69 -8.74
CA ALA A 153 6.90 -8.96 -8.72
C ALA A 153 7.70 -10.06 -8.02
N ASP A 154 9.00 -10.14 -8.28
CA ASP A 154 9.89 -11.13 -7.65
C ASP A 154 10.00 -10.91 -6.15
N LEU A 155 10.18 -9.66 -5.69
CA LEU A 155 10.22 -9.35 -4.25
C LEU A 155 8.93 -9.68 -3.53
N ARG A 156 7.77 -9.45 -4.17
CA ARG A 156 6.47 -9.84 -3.61
C ARG A 156 6.39 -11.35 -3.41
N VAL A 157 6.92 -12.11 -4.36
CA VAL A 157 6.92 -13.57 -4.34
C VAL A 157 7.87 -14.10 -3.27
N THR A 158 9.08 -13.55 -3.14
CA THR A 158 10.03 -13.89 -2.08
C THR A 158 9.42 -13.68 -0.69
N ARG A 159 8.79 -12.53 -0.44
CA ARG A 159 8.09 -12.27 0.84
C ARG A 159 6.94 -13.22 1.12
N SER A 160 6.25 -13.67 0.08
CA SER A 160 5.18 -14.66 0.22
C SER A 160 5.76 -15.99 0.73
N ALA A 161 6.92 -16.40 0.20
CA ALA A 161 7.65 -17.56 0.72
C ALA A 161 8.14 -17.34 2.16
N ASP A 162 8.73 -16.18 2.47
CA ASP A 162 9.21 -15.87 3.83
C ASP A 162 8.08 -15.89 4.87
N ARG A 163 6.88 -15.41 4.50
CA ARG A 163 5.70 -15.47 5.37
C ARG A 163 5.24 -16.90 5.62
N LEU A 164 5.29 -17.78 4.61
CA LEU A 164 4.98 -19.20 4.80
C LEU A 164 5.97 -19.85 5.77
N LEU A 165 7.27 -19.50 5.68
CA LEU A 165 8.27 -19.96 6.64
C LEU A 165 7.93 -19.48 8.05
N ALA A 166 7.64 -18.20 8.24
CA ALA A 166 7.31 -17.61 9.53
C ALA A 166 6.00 -18.14 10.16
N GLN A 167 5.09 -18.69 9.36
CA GLN A 167 3.86 -19.32 9.86
C GLN A 167 4.11 -20.68 10.53
N ARG A 168 5.29 -21.28 10.39
CA ARG A 168 5.60 -22.55 11.06
C ARG A 168 5.98 -22.34 12.52
N GLN A 169 5.20 -22.97 13.38
CA GLN A 169 5.45 -23.05 14.82
C GLN A 169 6.38 -24.21 15.19
N ASP A 170 6.37 -25.31 14.43
CA ASP A 170 7.27 -26.44 14.64
C ASP A 170 8.71 -26.10 14.19
N HIS A 171 9.64 -26.13 15.14
CA HIS A 171 11.05 -25.81 14.91
C HIS A 171 11.72 -26.76 13.90
N ARG A 172 11.35 -28.05 13.87
CA ARG A 172 11.97 -29.04 12.97
C ARG A 172 11.56 -28.77 11.52
N SER A 173 10.26 -28.65 11.26
CA SER A 173 9.72 -28.30 9.93
C SER A 173 10.20 -26.93 9.47
N TYR A 174 10.30 -25.96 10.38
CA TYR A 174 10.85 -24.63 10.07
C TYR A 174 12.30 -24.73 9.58
N ALA A 175 13.17 -25.44 10.32
CA ALA A 175 14.57 -25.61 9.95
C ALA A 175 14.73 -26.30 8.59
N VAL A 176 13.94 -27.36 8.33
CA VAL A 176 13.94 -28.07 7.04
C VAL A 176 13.51 -27.15 5.89
N LEU A 177 12.44 -26.37 6.07
CA LEU A 177 11.97 -25.45 5.04
C LEU A 177 12.96 -24.30 4.80
N LEU A 178 13.61 -23.80 5.86
CA LEU A 178 14.64 -22.77 5.73
C LEU A 178 15.85 -23.28 4.95
N ALA A 179 16.32 -24.49 5.25
CA ALA A 179 17.41 -25.13 4.52
C ALA A 179 17.03 -25.39 3.05
N TYR A 180 15.80 -25.84 2.80
CA TYR A 180 15.30 -26.03 1.44
C TYR A 180 15.20 -24.70 0.68
N HIS A 181 14.72 -23.63 1.33
CA HIS A 181 14.69 -22.29 0.75
C HIS A 181 16.10 -21.81 0.36
N ALA A 182 17.09 -22.01 1.21
CA ALA A 182 18.47 -21.66 0.92
C ALA A 182 19.04 -22.46 -0.28
N GLU A 183 18.73 -23.75 -0.36
CA GLU A 183 19.10 -24.62 -1.49
C GLU A 183 18.47 -24.14 -2.81
N LEU A 184 17.18 -23.84 -2.81
CA LEU A 184 16.48 -23.34 -4.00
C LEU A 184 17.04 -21.99 -4.48
N ASN A 185 17.41 -21.11 -3.55
CA ASN A 185 18.09 -19.84 -3.88
C ASN A 185 19.49 -20.07 -4.48
N ARG A 186 20.26 -21.05 -3.97
CA ARG A 186 21.57 -21.42 -4.52
C ARG A 186 21.49 -21.96 -5.96
N ARG A 187 20.37 -22.56 -6.35
CA ARG A 187 20.11 -23.02 -7.72
C ARG A 187 19.72 -21.91 -8.70
N HIS A 188 19.72 -20.64 -8.25
CA HIS A 188 19.37 -19.47 -9.07
C HIS A 188 18.01 -19.62 -9.80
N LEU A 189 17.04 -20.27 -9.16
CA LEU A 189 15.70 -20.43 -9.71
C LEU A 189 14.95 -19.10 -9.68
N ARG A 190 13.96 -18.93 -10.58
CA ARG A 190 13.06 -17.77 -10.56
C ARG A 190 12.25 -17.73 -9.27
N SER A 191 12.01 -16.54 -8.70
CA SER A 191 11.29 -16.38 -7.43
C SER A 191 9.92 -17.07 -7.43
N ARG A 192 9.16 -17.02 -8.55
CA ARG A 192 7.88 -17.73 -8.69
C ARG A 192 8.00 -19.24 -8.53
N THR A 193 9.06 -19.82 -9.08
CA THR A 193 9.36 -21.24 -8.96
C THR A 193 9.70 -21.57 -7.51
N ILE A 194 10.58 -20.77 -6.89
CA ILE A 194 10.98 -20.94 -5.48
C ILE A 194 9.73 -20.91 -4.58
N HIS A 195 8.88 -19.90 -4.71
CA HIS A 195 7.66 -19.79 -3.91
C HIS A 195 6.75 -21.00 -4.10
N ARG A 196 6.50 -21.44 -5.33
CA ARG A 196 5.68 -22.63 -5.59
C ARG A 196 6.25 -23.88 -4.91
N LEU A 197 7.57 -24.10 -5.00
CA LEU A 197 8.22 -25.26 -4.39
C LEU A 197 8.19 -25.18 -2.86
N ILE A 198 8.36 -23.99 -2.28
CA ILE A 198 8.22 -23.78 -0.83
C ILE A 198 6.80 -24.02 -0.36
N THR A 199 5.78 -23.56 -1.10
CA THR A 199 4.38 -23.83 -0.76
C THR A 199 4.08 -25.33 -0.75
N ILE A 200 4.55 -26.06 -1.78
CA ILE A 200 4.36 -27.52 -1.86
C ILE A 200 5.06 -28.22 -0.68
N ALA A 201 6.30 -27.88 -0.39
CA ALA A 201 7.04 -28.44 0.74
C ALA A 201 6.38 -28.11 2.08
N PHE A 202 5.89 -26.88 2.25
CA PHE A 202 5.18 -26.44 3.44
C PHE A 202 3.90 -27.25 3.64
N GLU A 203 3.07 -27.42 2.62
CA GLU A 203 1.82 -28.18 2.71
C GLU A 203 2.08 -29.67 2.96
N PHE A 204 3.12 -30.24 2.34
CA PHE A 204 3.49 -31.63 2.57
C PHE A 204 3.97 -31.87 4.01
N LEU A 205 4.83 -31.01 4.55
CA LEU A 205 5.21 -31.08 5.97
C LEU A 205 4.01 -30.89 6.91
N GLN A 206 2.98 -30.18 6.45
CA GLN A 206 1.72 -30.00 7.20
C GLN A 206 0.97 -31.31 7.25
N TYR A 207 0.83 -31.97 6.10
CA TYR A 207 0.23 -33.30 5.98
C TYR A 207 0.95 -34.36 6.84
N LEU A 208 2.26 -34.27 7.00
CA LEU A 208 3.02 -35.24 7.80
C LEU A 208 2.71 -35.17 9.31
N HIS A 209 2.40 -34.00 9.87
CA HIS A 209 2.05 -33.81 11.29
C HIS A 209 2.92 -34.64 12.27
N ASP A 210 4.25 -34.60 12.10
CA ASP A 210 5.29 -35.31 12.88
C ASP A 210 5.69 -36.71 12.41
N ARG A 211 5.04 -37.26 11.37
CA ARG A 211 5.47 -38.50 10.74
C ARG A 211 6.70 -38.27 9.87
N ASP A 212 7.66 -39.21 9.91
CA ASP A 212 8.75 -39.19 8.94
C ASP A 212 8.23 -39.51 7.53
N PRO A 213 8.74 -38.83 6.49
CA PRO A 213 8.32 -39.08 5.13
C PRO A 213 8.73 -40.49 4.69
N CYS A 214 7.76 -41.26 4.20
CA CYS A 214 7.96 -42.57 3.55
C CYS A 214 7.21 -42.61 2.21
N GLU A 215 7.54 -43.59 1.38
CA GLU A 215 7.00 -43.75 0.02
C GLU A 215 5.46 -43.80 0.01
N GLU A 216 4.86 -44.54 0.94
CA GLU A 216 3.40 -44.64 1.06
C GLU A 216 2.72 -43.30 1.39
N LEU A 217 3.30 -42.50 2.29
CA LEU A 217 2.78 -41.18 2.63
C LEU A 217 2.94 -40.18 1.48
N ILE A 218 4.04 -40.28 0.73
CA ILE A 218 4.28 -39.47 -0.47
C ILE A 218 3.24 -39.83 -1.53
N ASP A 219 3.04 -41.11 -1.82
CA ASP A 219 2.05 -41.58 -2.80
C ASP A 219 0.63 -41.17 -2.42
N THR A 220 0.28 -41.30 -1.13
CA THR A 220 -1.03 -40.89 -0.62
C THR A 220 -1.24 -39.38 -0.81
N TYR A 221 -0.23 -38.56 -0.48
CA TYR A 221 -0.30 -37.12 -0.68
C TYR A 221 -0.40 -36.75 -2.16
N VAL A 222 0.37 -37.40 -3.04
CA VAL A 222 0.30 -37.16 -4.50
C VAL A 222 -1.05 -37.54 -5.08
N ARG A 223 -1.70 -38.60 -4.58
CA ARG A 223 -3.07 -38.95 -4.98
C ARG A 223 -4.08 -37.87 -4.56
N GLN A 224 -3.90 -37.26 -3.40
CA GLN A 224 -4.76 -36.17 -2.91
C GLN A 224 -4.46 -34.84 -3.62
N MET A 225 -3.20 -34.58 -3.96
CA MET A 225 -2.71 -33.36 -4.59
C MET A 225 -1.87 -33.66 -5.85
N PRO A 226 -2.49 -34.11 -6.97
CA PRO A 226 -1.75 -34.55 -8.16
C PRO A 226 -0.85 -33.46 -8.78
N THR A 227 -1.27 -32.20 -8.64
CA THR A 227 -0.54 -31.01 -9.13
C THR A 227 0.79 -30.78 -8.42
N HIS A 228 1.01 -31.41 -7.26
CA HIS A 228 2.23 -31.25 -6.46
C HIS A 228 3.31 -32.25 -6.80
N ARG A 229 3.01 -33.31 -7.58
CA ARG A 229 3.93 -34.42 -7.87
C ARG A 229 5.35 -33.98 -8.26
N ILE A 230 5.47 -33.09 -9.23
CA ILE A 230 6.77 -32.63 -9.74
C ILE A 230 7.54 -31.83 -8.68
N GLY A 231 6.84 -30.91 -8.00
CA GLY A 231 7.48 -30.07 -6.97
C GLY A 231 7.84 -30.85 -5.71
N LEU A 232 7.03 -31.88 -5.39
CA LEU A 232 7.28 -32.76 -4.25
C LEU A 232 8.50 -33.64 -4.49
N GLY A 233 8.70 -34.14 -5.71
CA GLY A 233 9.90 -34.90 -6.07
C GLY A 233 11.20 -34.13 -5.78
N ALA A 234 11.24 -32.84 -6.13
CA ALA A 234 12.39 -31.99 -5.84
C ALA A 234 12.62 -31.78 -4.32
N PHE A 235 11.55 -31.81 -3.51
CA PHE A 235 11.65 -31.69 -2.06
C PHE A 235 12.08 -33.00 -1.41
N THR A 236 11.56 -34.14 -1.88
CA THR A 236 11.94 -35.46 -1.35
C THR A 236 13.39 -35.81 -1.69
N GLU A 237 13.87 -35.46 -2.89
CA GLU A 237 15.29 -35.55 -3.25
C GLU A 237 16.16 -34.71 -2.32
N PHE A 238 15.74 -33.49 -1.99
CA PHE A 238 16.45 -32.65 -1.02
C PHE A 238 16.52 -33.30 0.36
N LEU A 239 15.41 -33.88 0.86
CA LEU A 239 15.39 -34.58 2.15
C LEU A 239 16.32 -35.80 2.18
N GLN A 240 16.39 -36.55 1.07
CA GLN A 240 17.26 -37.72 0.94
C GLN A 240 18.74 -37.33 0.78
N GLY A 241 19.03 -36.25 0.04
CA GLY A 241 20.39 -35.72 -0.13
C GLY A 241 20.95 -35.07 1.15
N GLY A 242 20.10 -34.38 1.92
CA GLY A 242 20.48 -33.75 3.20
C GLY A 242 20.80 -34.74 4.31
N ARG A 243 20.19 -35.94 4.31
CA ARG A 243 20.50 -37.04 5.25
C ARG A 243 21.92 -37.61 5.08
N ARG A 244 22.65 -37.26 4.03
CA ARG A 244 24.07 -37.64 3.84
C ARG A 244 25.06 -36.60 4.38
N ALA A 245 24.58 -35.42 4.78
CA ALA A 245 25.43 -34.27 5.14
C ALA A 245 25.24 -33.79 6.59
N ILE A 246 24.44 -34.50 7.40
CA ILE A 246 24.26 -34.28 8.84
C ILE A 246 24.74 -35.54 9.56
#